data_AF-A0A4R0D0M2-F1
#
_entry.id   AF-A0A4R0D0M2-F1
#
_cell.length_a   1.000
_cell.length_b   1.000
_cell.length_c   1.000
_cell.angle_alpha   90.00
_cell.angle_beta   90.00
_cell.angle_gamma   90.00
#
_symmetry.space_group_name_H-M   'P 1'
#
loop_
_entity.id
_entity.type
_entity.pdbx_description
1 polymer ?
#
loop_
_entity_poly.entity_id
_entity_poly.type
_entity_poly.pdbx_seq_one_letter_code
_entity_poly.pdbx_strand_id
1 'polypeptide(L)'
;MTYQYHDESIIKSLPEDTVFVFGSNLAGQHNDGAARIAQLFFGAMAGIGRGWSGQSFAIPTLNEHLQQMPISQIAHYIEDFKIYTENHLTTQYFITALGCGIAGYQVSEIAPLFQGISSNVILPESFRPYVEKNASRLFPNLTSKLLHSLFSPEVILAEDYAEALKHTTLSKEQKQIALKVLEQKMYPEDQYGRSRNYEIEDILKQINHKIFNLPNHSDESYIYGGVILALMELYDFNEQDFIRVWNAEIEIKHPIKRHH
;
A
#
# COMPACT_ATOMS: atom_id res chain seq x y z
N MET A 1 -7.69 10.81 17.68
CA MET A 1 -6.86 9.60 17.83
C MET A 1 -5.83 9.64 16.73
N THR A 2 -4.57 9.44 17.10
CA THR A 2 -3.46 9.36 16.15
C THR A 2 -3.10 7.89 16.04
N TYR A 3 -3.15 7.34 14.82
CA TYR A 3 -2.75 5.97 14.56
C TYR A 3 -1.24 5.85 14.48
N GLN A 4 -0.71 4.68 14.82
CA GLN A 4 0.68 4.32 14.55
C GLN A 4 0.76 3.62 13.20
N TYR A 5 1.87 3.82 12.49
CA TYR A 5 2.10 3.24 11.18
C TYR A 5 3.49 2.62 11.08
N HIS A 6 3.62 1.57 10.28
CA HIS A 6 4.90 0.96 9.94
C HIS A 6 5.12 0.98 8.42
N ASP A 7 6.39 0.88 8.02
CA ASP A 7 6.88 0.98 6.63
C ASP A 7 6.64 -0.29 5.78
N GLU A 8 5.85 -1.24 6.28
CA GLU A 8 5.54 -2.51 5.61
C GLU A 8 6.75 -3.43 5.32
N SER A 9 7.89 -3.17 5.96
CA SER A 9 9.05 -4.06 5.91
C SER A 9 8.75 -5.45 6.48
N ILE A 10 9.46 -6.46 5.97
CA ILE A 10 9.33 -7.84 6.45
C ILE A 10 9.99 -7.95 7.83
N ILE A 11 9.18 -8.12 8.86
CA ILE A 11 9.62 -8.33 10.24
C ILE A 11 9.61 -9.81 10.62
N LYS A 12 10.53 -10.20 11.51
CA LYS A 12 10.68 -11.59 12.01
C LYS A 12 10.69 -11.67 13.54
N SER A 13 10.49 -10.55 14.22
CA SER A 13 10.38 -10.45 15.66
C SER A 13 9.57 -9.21 16.03
N LEU A 14 8.90 -9.28 17.17
CA LEU A 14 8.12 -8.21 17.77
C LEU A 14 8.32 -8.26 19.30
N PRO A 15 8.12 -7.14 20.01
CA PRO A 15 8.01 -7.14 21.46
C PRO A 15 6.94 -8.16 21.93
N GLU A 16 7.15 -8.77 23.10
CA GLU A 16 6.27 -9.84 23.62
C GLU A 16 4.80 -9.40 23.76
N ASP A 17 4.57 -8.12 24.04
CA ASP A 17 3.26 -7.50 24.18
C ASP A 17 2.65 -7.04 22.84
N THR A 18 3.27 -7.40 21.71
CA THR A 18 2.81 -7.06 20.36
C THR A 18 2.45 -8.32 19.57
N VAL A 19 1.25 -8.34 19.00
CA VAL A 19 0.70 -9.46 18.22
C VAL A 19 0.83 -9.17 16.72
N PHE A 20 1.34 -10.14 15.97
CA PHE A 20 1.42 -10.08 14.50
C PHE A 20 0.07 -10.46 13.87
N VAL A 21 -0.58 -9.51 13.22
CA VAL A 21 -1.90 -9.68 12.60
C VAL A 21 -1.76 -9.81 11.10
N PHE A 22 -2.32 -10.89 10.52
CA PHE A 22 -2.11 -11.24 9.12
C PHE A 22 -3.38 -11.77 8.44
N GLY A 23 -3.39 -11.69 7.11
CA GLY A 23 -4.43 -12.30 6.29
C GLY A 23 -4.23 -13.80 6.14
N SER A 24 -5.27 -14.60 6.39
CA SER A 24 -5.26 -16.06 6.26
C SER A 24 -6.39 -16.57 5.37
N ASN A 25 -6.40 -17.88 5.12
CA ASN A 25 -7.57 -18.59 4.59
C ASN A 25 -8.31 -19.30 5.74
N LEU A 26 -9.60 -19.58 5.54
CA LEU A 26 -10.42 -20.27 6.54
C LEU A 26 -9.90 -21.67 6.92
N ALA A 27 -9.14 -22.33 6.06
CA ALA A 27 -8.51 -23.63 6.35
C ALA A 27 -7.22 -23.52 7.18
N GLY A 28 -6.72 -22.31 7.47
CA GLY A 28 -5.49 -22.09 8.24
C GLY A 28 -4.23 -22.62 7.55
N GLN A 29 -4.20 -22.59 6.21
CA GLN A 29 -3.02 -22.95 5.42
C GLN A 29 -2.06 -21.76 5.32
N HIS A 30 -0.98 -21.77 6.09
CA HIS A 30 -0.05 -20.64 6.24
C HIS A 30 1.22 -20.79 5.37
N ASN A 31 1.06 -21.19 4.11
CA ASN A 31 2.20 -21.61 3.28
C ASN A 31 2.95 -20.48 2.56
N ASP A 32 2.39 -19.28 2.51
CA ASP A 32 2.97 -18.18 1.74
C ASP A 32 2.74 -16.80 2.38
N GLY A 33 3.47 -15.79 1.91
CA GLY A 33 3.36 -14.39 2.31
C GLY A 33 3.42 -14.16 3.82
N ALA A 34 2.62 -13.22 4.30
CA ALA A 34 2.51 -12.88 5.71
C ALA A 34 2.07 -14.07 6.59
N ALA A 35 1.26 -14.99 6.06
CA ALA A 35 0.83 -16.17 6.81
C ALA A 35 2.01 -17.11 7.11
N ARG A 36 2.90 -17.32 6.13
CA ARG A 36 4.14 -18.09 6.35
C ARG A 36 5.05 -17.43 7.38
N ILE A 37 5.19 -16.11 7.32
CA ILE A 37 5.96 -15.36 8.33
C ILE A 37 5.34 -15.54 9.72
N ALA A 38 4.01 -15.43 9.83
CA ALA A 38 3.29 -15.66 11.08
C ALA A 38 3.54 -17.07 11.65
N GLN A 39 3.52 -18.09 10.80
CA GLN A 39 3.80 -19.47 11.22
C GLN A 39 5.25 -19.69 11.66
N LEU A 40 6.22 -19.19 10.88
CA LEU A 40 7.64 -19.44 11.13
C LEU A 40 8.20 -18.65 12.31
N PHE A 41 7.73 -17.42 12.51
CA PHE A 41 8.36 -16.47 13.44
C PHE A 41 7.45 -16.04 14.60
N PHE A 42 6.13 -16.13 14.44
CA PHE A 42 5.16 -15.62 15.42
C PHE A 42 4.24 -16.72 15.99
N GLY A 43 4.52 -18.00 15.72
CA GLY A 43 3.82 -19.12 16.32
C GLY A 43 2.37 -19.32 15.84
N ALA A 44 2.02 -18.85 14.64
CA ALA A 44 0.72 -19.16 14.06
C ALA A 44 0.61 -20.68 13.80
N MET A 45 -0.40 -21.32 14.37
CA MET A 45 -0.62 -22.76 14.25
C MET A 45 -1.31 -23.08 12.93
N ALA A 46 -0.87 -24.17 12.29
CA ALA A 46 -1.54 -24.68 11.09
C ALA A 46 -2.98 -25.12 11.43
N GLY A 47 -3.92 -24.83 10.53
CA GLY A 47 -5.35 -25.11 10.74
C GLY A 47 -6.11 -24.02 11.49
N ILE A 48 -5.44 -22.97 11.99
CA ILE A 48 -6.10 -21.83 12.64
C ILE A 48 -6.19 -20.67 11.65
N GLY A 49 -7.29 -20.62 10.90
CA GLY A 49 -7.56 -19.58 9.89
C GLY A 49 -8.11 -18.26 10.43
N ARG A 50 -8.57 -18.22 11.68
CA ARG A 50 -9.20 -17.05 12.32
C ARG A 50 -8.82 -16.94 13.79
N GLY A 51 -8.57 -15.71 14.23
CA GLY A 51 -8.37 -15.39 15.63
C GLY A 51 -6.95 -15.62 16.12
N TRP A 52 -6.79 -15.65 17.44
CA TRP A 52 -5.49 -15.69 18.10
C TRP A 52 -4.80 -17.06 18.00
N SER A 53 -3.49 -17.04 17.75
CA SER A 53 -2.62 -18.22 17.79
C SER A 53 -1.16 -17.81 18.03
N GLY A 54 -0.58 -18.21 19.16
CA GLY A 54 0.81 -17.84 19.48
C GLY A 54 0.96 -16.33 19.66
N GLN A 55 2.00 -15.72 19.08
CA GLN A 55 2.16 -14.26 19.00
C GLN A 55 1.48 -13.69 17.74
N SER A 56 0.38 -14.30 17.27
CA SER A 56 -0.27 -13.89 16.04
C SER A 56 -1.80 -13.88 16.12
N PHE A 57 -2.43 -13.17 15.20
CA PHE A 57 -3.88 -13.13 15.02
C PHE A 57 -4.23 -13.22 13.52
N ALA A 58 -5.02 -14.22 13.15
CA ALA A 58 -5.44 -14.45 11.77
C ALA A 58 -6.77 -13.76 11.46
N ILE A 59 -6.82 -13.03 10.35
CA ILE A 59 -8.05 -12.47 9.77
C ILE A 59 -8.29 -13.17 8.42
N PRO A 60 -9.38 -13.92 8.24
CA PRO A 60 -9.66 -14.59 6.97
C PRO A 60 -9.92 -13.59 5.83
N THR A 61 -9.21 -13.76 4.73
CA THR A 61 -9.43 -13.04 3.46
C THR A 61 -9.68 -13.98 2.28
N LEU A 62 -9.45 -15.28 2.48
CA LEU A 62 -9.67 -16.36 1.53
C LEU A 62 -10.55 -17.45 2.18
N ASN A 63 -11.36 -18.13 1.39
CA ASN A 63 -12.13 -19.28 1.87
C ASN A 63 -11.22 -20.53 2.02
N GLU A 64 -11.79 -21.66 2.44
CA GLU A 64 -11.10 -22.94 2.64
C GLU A 64 -10.46 -23.49 1.36
N HIS A 65 -10.87 -22.99 0.20
CA HIS A 65 -10.40 -23.38 -1.13
C HIS A 65 -9.46 -22.34 -1.76
N LEU A 66 -8.93 -21.41 -0.97
CA LEU A 66 -8.03 -20.33 -1.42
C LEU A 66 -8.68 -19.38 -2.44
N GLN A 67 -10.00 -19.28 -2.45
CA GLN A 67 -10.72 -18.31 -3.28
C GLN A 67 -10.95 -17.02 -2.50
N GLN A 68 -10.87 -15.89 -3.22
CA GLN A 68 -11.15 -14.57 -2.68
C GLN A 68 -12.55 -14.53 -2.04
N MET A 69 -12.62 -14.20 -0.76
CA MET A 69 -13.90 -14.05 -0.05
C MET A 69 -14.54 -12.72 -0.44
N PRO A 70 -15.88 -12.58 -0.48
CA PRO A 70 -16.53 -11.29 -0.66
C PRO A 70 -16.10 -10.26 0.40
N ILE A 71 -15.89 -9.01 0.00
CA ILE A 71 -15.43 -7.93 0.87
C ILE A 71 -16.32 -7.75 2.12
N SER A 72 -17.62 -8.00 1.99
CA SER A 72 -18.58 -7.93 3.11
C SER A 72 -18.31 -8.96 4.21
N GLN A 73 -17.78 -10.14 3.87
CA GLN A 73 -17.41 -11.16 4.85
C GLN A 73 -16.09 -10.79 5.54
N ILE A 74 -15.13 -10.24 4.79
CA ILE A 74 -13.87 -9.73 5.35
C ILE A 74 -14.15 -8.59 6.33
N ALA A 75 -15.06 -7.67 5.97
CA ALA A 75 -15.50 -6.58 6.82
C ALA A 75 -16.06 -7.07 8.17
N HIS A 76 -16.80 -8.19 8.19
CA HIS A 76 -17.29 -8.77 9.43
C HIS A 76 -16.14 -9.22 10.35
N TYR A 77 -15.11 -9.89 9.80
CA TYR A 77 -13.95 -10.29 10.60
C TYR A 77 -13.11 -9.11 11.08
N ILE A 78 -13.00 -8.04 10.28
CA ILE A 78 -12.32 -6.81 10.69
C ILE A 78 -13.11 -6.12 11.81
N GLU A 79 -14.44 -6.12 11.76
CA GLU A 79 -15.26 -5.56 12.84
C GLU A 79 -15.12 -6.34 14.15
N ASP A 80 -15.14 -7.68 14.09
CA ASP A 80 -14.83 -8.52 15.26
C ASP A 80 -13.45 -8.19 15.84
N PHE A 81 -12.46 -7.99 14.97
CA PHE A 81 -11.12 -7.62 15.38
C PHE A 81 -11.07 -6.23 16.02
N LYS A 82 -11.79 -5.24 15.48
CA LYS A 82 -11.91 -3.90 16.09
C LYS A 82 -12.45 -4.01 17.52
N ILE A 83 -13.57 -4.72 17.72
CA ILE A 83 -14.14 -4.99 19.04
C ILE A 83 -13.12 -5.69 19.95
N TYR A 84 -12.38 -6.66 19.43
CA TYR A 84 -11.34 -7.36 20.20
C TYR A 84 -10.25 -6.40 20.70
N THR A 85 -9.71 -5.55 19.83
CA THR A 85 -8.63 -4.61 20.18
C THR A 85 -9.06 -3.56 21.20
N GLU A 86 -10.31 -3.11 21.16
CA GLU A 86 -10.89 -2.16 22.12
C GLU A 86 -10.96 -2.74 23.54
N ASN A 87 -11.10 -4.06 23.66
CA ASN A 87 -11.16 -4.77 24.94
C ASN A 87 -9.78 -5.22 25.47
N HIS A 88 -8.70 -5.00 24.71
CA HIS A 88 -7.34 -5.47 25.04
C HIS A 88 -6.29 -4.36 24.85
N LEU A 89 -6.49 -3.23 25.51
CA LEU A 89 -5.69 -2.01 25.29
C LEU A 89 -4.21 -2.10 25.72
N THR A 90 -3.84 -3.10 26.53
CA THR A 90 -2.44 -3.32 26.96
C THR A 90 -1.60 -4.03 25.91
N THR A 91 -2.22 -4.64 24.91
CA THR A 91 -1.55 -5.37 23.82
C THR A 91 -1.49 -4.49 22.58
N GLN A 92 -0.35 -4.46 21.91
CA GLN A 92 -0.22 -3.83 20.60
C GLN A 92 -0.53 -4.83 19.49
N TYR A 93 -1.05 -4.37 18.36
CA TYR A 93 -1.38 -5.21 17.21
C TYR A 93 -0.70 -4.66 15.96
N PHE A 94 0.29 -5.38 15.45
CA PHE A 94 1.00 -5.04 14.21
C PHE A 94 0.26 -5.67 13.04
N ILE A 95 -0.41 -4.87 12.20
CA ILE A 95 -1.22 -5.36 11.08
C ILE A 95 -0.43 -5.32 9.78
N THR A 96 -0.34 -6.45 9.08
CA THR A 96 0.15 -6.43 7.69
C THR A 96 -0.90 -5.83 6.74
N ALA A 97 -0.52 -5.46 5.51
CA ALA A 97 -1.47 -5.13 4.43
C ALA A 97 -2.28 -6.39 4.00
N LEU A 98 -3.07 -6.92 4.92
CA LEU A 98 -3.82 -8.16 4.78
C LEU A 98 -4.84 -8.04 3.65
N GLY A 99 -5.03 -9.14 2.91
CA GLY A 99 -5.88 -9.15 1.73
C GLY A 99 -5.25 -8.55 0.47
N CYS A 100 -4.20 -7.72 0.57
CA CYS A 100 -3.64 -6.97 -0.56
C CYS A 100 -2.55 -7.71 -1.35
N GLY A 101 -2.16 -8.91 -0.90
CA GLY A 101 -1.23 -9.79 -1.61
C GLY A 101 -1.97 -10.90 -2.35
N ILE A 102 -1.93 -12.11 -1.80
CA ILE A 102 -2.46 -13.34 -2.42
C ILE A 102 -3.97 -13.25 -2.69
N ALA A 103 -4.74 -12.60 -1.80
CA ALA A 103 -6.18 -12.49 -1.99
C ALA A 103 -6.58 -11.48 -3.08
N GLY A 104 -5.64 -10.65 -3.55
CA GLY A 104 -5.84 -9.78 -4.71
C GLY A 104 -6.77 -8.58 -4.49
N TYR A 105 -7.02 -8.19 -3.24
CA TYR A 105 -7.74 -6.94 -2.97
C TYR A 105 -6.84 -5.73 -3.13
N GLN A 106 -7.42 -4.60 -3.52
CA GLN A 106 -6.72 -3.33 -3.45
C GLN A 106 -6.71 -2.78 -2.03
N VAL A 107 -5.67 -2.00 -1.70
CA VAL A 107 -5.59 -1.27 -0.44
C VAL A 107 -6.81 -0.36 -0.25
N SER A 108 -7.29 0.26 -1.33
CA SER A 108 -8.49 1.11 -1.33
C SER A 108 -9.78 0.37 -0.94
N GLU A 109 -9.82 -0.95 -1.07
CA GLU A 109 -10.98 -1.79 -0.71
C GLU A 109 -10.89 -2.27 0.75
N ILE A 110 -9.69 -2.62 1.23
CA ILE A 110 -9.49 -3.17 2.58
C ILE A 110 -9.29 -2.07 3.63
N ALA A 111 -8.42 -1.10 3.35
CA ALA A 111 -8.00 -0.10 4.34
C ALA A 111 -9.17 0.70 4.96
N PRO A 112 -10.22 1.10 4.20
CA PRO A 112 -11.37 1.79 4.79
C PRO A 112 -12.10 0.98 5.89
N LEU A 113 -12.02 -0.36 5.86
CA LEU A 113 -12.65 -1.22 6.87
C LEU A 113 -12.02 -1.04 8.27
N PHE A 114 -10.79 -0.53 8.33
CA PHE A 114 -10.06 -0.23 9.58
C PHE A 114 -10.39 1.16 10.14
N GLN A 115 -11.28 1.94 9.52
CA GLN A 115 -11.72 3.21 10.09
C GLN A 115 -12.33 3.02 11.49
N GLY A 116 -11.86 3.85 12.43
CA GLY A 116 -12.33 3.82 13.81
C GLY A 116 -11.73 2.70 14.66
N ILE A 117 -10.72 1.97 14.17
CA ILE A 117 -10.02 0.97 14.98
C ILE A 117 -9.32 1.61 16.19
N SER A 118 -9.05 0.80 17.23
CA SER A 118 -8.38 1.23 18.46
C SER A 118 -6.93 1.70 18.22
N SER A 119 -6.43 2.58 19.09
CA SER A 119 -5.11 3.23 18.93
C SER A 119 -3.91 2.34 19.28
N ASN A 120 -4.14 1.17 19.88
CA ASN A 120 -3.13 0.12 20.10
C ASN A 120 -2.91 -0.76 18.86
N VAL A 121 -3.43 -0.35 17.71
CA VAL A 121 -3.20 -0.97 16.42
C VAL A 121 -2.18 -0.15 15.62
N ILE A 122 -1.14 -0.84 15.16
CA ILE A 122 -0.10 -0.32 14.27
C ILE A 122 -0.50 -0.75 12.85
N LEU A 123 -0.84 0.22 12.01
CA LEU A 123 -1.35 0.02 10.66
C LEU A 123 -0.20 0.03 9.62
N PRO A 124 -0.37 -0.60 8.45
CA PRO A 124 0.55 -0.41 7.36
C PRO A 124 0.44 1.03 6.81
N GLU A 125 1.56 1.61 6.38
CA GLU A 125 1.63 2.99 5.85
C GLU A 125 0.71 3.20 4.64
N SER A 126 0.49 2.17 3.83
CA SER A 126 -0.49 2.16 2.73
C SER A 126 -1.93 2.37 3.18
N PHE A 127 -2.29 2.11 4.45
CA PHE A 127 -3.65 2.30 4.97
C PHE A 127 -3.91 3.73 5.46
N ARG A 128 -2.85 4.51 5.78
CA ARG A 128 -2.97 5.90 6.21
C ARG A 128 -3.94 6.75 5.37
N PRO A 129 -3.93 6.68 4.03
CA PRO A 129 -4.82 7.45 3.18
C PRO A 129 -6.31 7.16 3.33
N TYR A 130 -6.67 6.05 3.97
CA TYR A 130 -8.04 5.54 4.04
C TYR A 130 -8.60 5.55 5.46
N VAL A 131 -7.72 5.60 6.46
CA VAL A 131 -8.10 5.48 7.88
C VAL A 131 -8.07 6.81 8.62
N GLU A 132 -7.22 7.77 8.22
CA GLU A 132 -7.19 9.07 8.88
C GLU A 132 -8.38 9.96 8.52
N LYS A 133 -9.04 10.55 9.53
CA LYS A 133 -10.15 11.50 9.33
C LYS A 133 -9.78 12.74 8.50
N ASN A 134 -8.50 13.10 8.50
CA ASN A 134 -7.97 14.23 7.72
C ASN A 134 -7.31 13.79 6.41
N ALA A 135 -7.39 12.52 6.02
CA ALA A 135 -6.70 12.03 4.83
C ALA A 135 -7.12 12.77 3.56
N SER A 136 -8.37 13.24 3.44
CA SER A 136 -8.77 14.12 2.33
C SER A 136 -7.94 15.41 2.22
N ARG A 137 -7.31 15.91 3.29
CA ARG A 137 -6.36 17.03 3.20
C ARG A 137 -4.95 16.59 2.81
N LEU A 138 -4.58 15.35 3.07
CA LEU A 138 -3.24 14.81 2.85
C LEU A 138 -2.98 14.40 1.38
N PHE A 139 -4.03 14.10 0.61
CA PHE A 139 -3.89 13.68 -0.79
C PHE A 139 -4.42 14.76 -1.74
N PRO A 140 -3.58 15.67 -2.27
CA PRO A 140 -3.99 16.62 -3.31
C PRO A 140 -4.48 15.88 -4.56
N ASN A 141 -5.12 16.58 -5.50
CA ASN A 141 -5.41 15.98 -6.81
C ASN A 141 -4.08 15.75 -7.55
N LEU A 142 -3.99 14.67 -8.32
CA LEU A 142 -2.96 14.56 -9.36
C LEU A 142 -3.33 15.51 -10.48
N THR A 143 -2.41 16.42 -10.78
CA THR A 143 -2.54 17.43 -11.84
C THR A 143 -1.34 17.33 -12.78
N SER A 144 -1.50 17.83 -14.00
CA SER A 144 -0.39 17.95 -14.97
C SER A 144 0.85 18.62 -14.34
N LYS A 145 0.64 19.71 -13.58
CA LYS A 145 1.74 20.42 -12.87
C LYS A 145 2.49 19.51 -11.90
N LEU A 146 1.77 18.67 -11.14
CA LEU A 146 2.39 17.72 -10.22
C LEU A 146 3.22 16.69 -10.99
N LEU A 147 2.65 16.08 -12.03
CA LEU A 147 3.34 15.07 -12.82
C LEU A 147 4.60 15.65 -13.49
N HIS A 148 4.52 16.80 -14.16
CA HIS A 148 5.68 17.41 -14.80
C HIS A 148 6.78 17.79 -13.81
N SER A 149 6.43 18.19 -12.58
CA SER A 149 7.43 18.51 -11.55
C SER A 149 8.07 17.24 -10.96
N LEU A 150 7.28 16.18 -10.79
CA LEU A 150 7.75 14.90 -10.24
C LEU A 150 8.66 14.16 -11.24
N PHE A 151 8.26 14.12 -12.51
CA PHE A 151 8.98 13.42 -13.58
C PHE A 151 10.01 14.31 -14.29
N SER A 152 10.38 15.45 -13.70
CA SER A 152 11.52 16.21 -14.23
C SER A 152 12.82 15.45 -13.92
N PRO A 153 13.80 15.41 -14.83
CA PRO A 153 15.06 14.69 -14.60
C PRO A 153 15.78 15.11 -13.30
N GLU A 154 15.66 16.38 -12.92
CA GLU A 154 16.26 16.93 -11.69
C GLU A 154 15.63 16.37 -10.42
N VAL A 155 14.40 15.86 -10.49
CA VAL A 155 13.67 15.29 -9.35
C VAL A 155 13.74 13.77 -9.39
N ILE A 156 13.30 13.14 -10.48
CA ILE A 156 13.13 11.68 -10.53
C ILE A 156 14.46 10.90 -10.55
N LEU A 157 15.55 11.53 -10.97
CA LEU A 157 16.89 10.94 -10.97
C LEU A 157 17.79 11.51 -9.88
N ALA A 158 17.23 12.25 -8.91
CA ALA A 158 18.01 12.86 -7.85
C ALA A 158 18.55 11.81 -6.85
N GLU A 159 19.74 12.04 -6.31
CA GLU A 159 20.27 11.24 -5.19
C GLU A 159 19.54 11.53 -3.87
N ASP A 160 19.07 12.77 -3.71
CA ASP A 160 18.26 13.22 -2.57
C ASP A 160 16.95 13.85 -3.08
N TYR A 161 15.89 13.05 -3.09
CA TYR A 161 14.55 13.48 -3.52
C TYR A 161 13.99 14.60 -2.64
N ALA A 162 14.27 14.57 -1.34
CA ALA A 162 13.74 15.56 -0.40
C ALA A 162 14.34 16.94 -0.67
N GLU A 163 15.63 17.01 -0.98
CA GLU A 163 16.29 18.26 -1.40
C GLU A 163 15.80 18.71 -2.79
N ALA A 164 15.79 17.82 -3.78
CA ALA A 164 15.33 18.15 -5.14
C ALA A 164 13.90 18.75 -5.14
N LEU A 165 12.99 18.16 -4.35
CA LEU A 165 11.62 18.63 -4.21
C LEU A 165 11.52 20.03 -3.58
N LYS A 166 12.49 20.49 -2.77
CA LYS A 166 12.49 21.86 -2.22
C LYS A 166 12.54 22.91 -3.32
N HIS A 167 13.24 22.63 -4.42
CA HIS A 167 13.38 23.55 -5.56
C HIS A 167 12.15 23.61 -6.48
N THR A 168 11.17 22.71 -6.30
CA THR A 168 9.93 22.73 -7.07
C THR A 168 8.91 23.73 -6.54
N THR A 169 7.97 24.15 -7.40
CA THR A 169 6.84 25.03 -7.04
C THR A 169 5.60 24.28 -6.51
N LEU A 170 5.78 23.01 -6.13
CA LEU A 170 4.73 22.17 -5.57
C LEU A 170 4.34 22.67 -4.16
N SER A 171 3.07 22.47 -3.81
CA SER A 171 2.59 22.68 -2.44
C SER A 171 3.22 21.67 -1.47
N LYS A 172 3.09 21.92 -0.15
CA LYS A 172 3.63 21.02 0.87
C LYS A 172 3.07 19.60 0.73
N GLU A 173 1.76 19.49 0.54
CA GLU A 173 1.05 18.21 0.41
C GLU A 173 1.46 17.49 -0.89
N GLN A 174 1.66 18.24 -1.98
CA GLN A 174 2.17 17.67 -3.23
C GLN A 174 3.60 17.15 -3.11
N LYS A 175 4.48 17.87 -2.40
CA LYS A 175 5.86 17.39 -2.13
C LYS A 175 5.86 16.13 -1.29
N GLN A 176 4.94 16.01 -0.32
CA GLN A 176 4.80 14.79 0.49
C GLN A 176 4.38 13.59 -0.35
N ILE A 177 3.42 13.73 -1.27
CA ILE A 177 3.04 12.65 -2.18
C ILE A 177 4.17 12.31 -3.15
N ALA A 178 4.83 13.31 -3.73
CA ALA A 178 5.96 13.11 -4.63
C ALA A 178 7.09 12.33 -3.93
N LEU A 179 7.47 12.73 -2.72
CA LEU A 179 8.48 12.03 -1.94
C LEU A 179 8.08 10.59 -1.65
N LYS A 180 6.82 10.38 -1.23
CA LYS A 180 6.29 9.03 -0.94
C LYS A 180 6.43 8.08 -2.13
N VAL A 181 6.07 8.51 -3.34
CA VAL A 181 6.15 7.64 -4.53
C VAL A 181 7.57 7.47 -5.06
N LEU A 182 8.46 8.46 -4.87
CA LEU A 182 9.88 8.34 -5.24
C LEU A 182 10.65 7.39 -4.30
N GLU A 183 10.32 7.43 -3.01
CA GLU A 183 10.91 6.55 -1.99
C GLU A 183 10.32 5.13 -2.02
N GLN A 184 9.11 4.98 -2.56
CA GLN A 184 8.51 3.68 -2.82
C GLN A 184 9.27 2.99 -3.95
N LYS A 185 10.37 2.32 -3.58
CA LYS A 185 11.16 1.50 -4.49
C LYS A 185 10.24 0.47 -5.15
N MET A 186 10.04 0.61 -6.46
CA MET A 186 9.36 -0.37 -7.32
C MET A 186 10.34 -1.07 -8.28
N TYR A 187 11.56 -0.53 -8.40
CA TYR A 187 12.66 -1.04 -9.22
C TYR A 187 13.99 -0.82 -8.46
N PRO A 188 14.95 -1.77 -8.50
CA PRO A 188 14.90 -3.08 -9.16
C PRO A 188 14.00 -4.12 -8.49
N GLU A 189 13.71 -3.92 -7.21
CA GLU A 189 12.80 -4.74 -6.42
C GLU A 189 11.90 -3.82 -5.59
N ASP A 190 10.69 -4.29 -5.31
CA ASP A 190 9.77 -3.62 -4.41
C ASP A 190 10.16 -3.78 -2.94
N GLN A 191 9.42 -3.14 -2.03
CA GLN A 191 9.65 -3.24 -0.58
C GLN A 191 9.55 -4.67 -0.01
N TYR A 192 9.00 -5.61 -0.78
CA TYR A 192 8.88 -7.02 -0.41
C TYR A 192 9.93 -7.90 -1.10
N GLY A 193 10.89 -7.32 -1.83
CA GLY A 193 11.93 -8.04 -2.57
C GLY A 193 11.41 -8.71 -3.85
N ARG A 194 10.29 -8.22 -4.42
CA ARG A 194 9.71 -8.75 -5.67
C ARG A 194 10.14 -7.89 -6.85
N SER A 195 10.49 -8.53 -7.96
CA SER A 195 10.66 -7.80 -9.22
C SER A 195 9.30 -7.38 -9.78
N ARG A 196 9.17 -6.10 -10.16
CA ARG A 196 7.98 -5.52 -10.81
C ARG A 196 8.22 -5.21 -12.29
N ASN A 197 9.24 -5.86 -12.88
CA ASN A 197 9.70 -5.52 -14.23
C ASN A 197 8.63 -5.75 -15.30
N TYR A 198 7.78 -6.78 -15.15
CA TYR A 198 6.72 -7.07 -16.11
C TYR A 198 5.64 -5.99 -16.11
N GLU A 199 5.19 -5.56 -14.93
CA GLU A 199 4.23 -4.48 -14.76
C GLU A 199 4.78 -3.16 -15.30
N ILE A 200 6.04 -2.85 -14.95
CA ILE A 200 6.74 -1.65 -15.43
C ILE A 200 6.87 -1.67 -16.96
N GLU A 201 7.25 -2.80 -17.57
CA GLU A 201 7.35 -2.92 -19.02
C GLU A 201 6.01 -2.73 -19.72
N ASP A 202 4.91 -3.23 -19.14
CA ASP A 202 3.58 -3.05 -19.72
C ASP A 202 3.15 -1.58 -19.71
N ILE A 203 3.38 -0.89 -18.58
CA ILE A 203 3.14 0.55 -18.44
C ILE A 203 3.96 1.33 -19.48
N LEU A 204 5.26 1.04 -19.59
CA LEU A 204 6.16 1.74 -20.51
C LEU A 204 5.78 1.53 -21.98
N LYS A 205 5.32 0.34 -22.36
CA LYS A 205 4.81 0.09 -23.73
C LYS A 205 3.65 1.01 -24.10
N GLN A 206 2.80 1.36 -23.14
CA GLN A 206 1.63 2.20 -23.38
C GLN A 206 1.93 3.70 -23.34
N ILE A 207 2.90 4.11 -22.52
CA ILE A 207 3.15 5.52 -22.18
C ILE A 207 4.41 6.10 -22.87
N ASN A 208 5.50 5.33 -22.98
CA ASN A 208 6.83 5.88 -23.26
C ASN A 208 6.88 6.72 -24.55
N HIS A 209 6.38 6.17 -25.67
CA HIS A 209 6.38 6.86 -26.97
C HIS A 209 5.42 8.06 -27.06
N LYS A 210 4.50 8.21 -26.12
CA LYS A 210 3.52 9.31 -26.10
C LYS A 210 3.99 10.48 -25.24
N ILE A 211 4.82 10.20 -24.23
CA ILE A 211 5.15 11.16 -23.18
C ILE A 211 6.66 11.43 -23.08
N PHE A 212 7.45 10.38 -22.82
CA PHE A 212 8.84 10.57 -22.35
C PHE A 212 9.91 10.29 -23.41
N ASN A 213 9.67 9.35 -24.33
CA ASN A 213 10.66 8.87 -25.32
C ASN A 213 11.99 8.39 -24.70
N LEU A 214 11.90 7.67 -23.58
CA LEU A 214 13.05 7.09 -22.87
C LEU A 214 13.67 5.94 -23.66
N PRO A 215 14.96 5.64 -23.44
CA PRO A 215 15.61 4.46 -24.01
C PRO A 215 14.90 3.17 -23.58
N ASN A 216 14.76 2.21 -24.49
CA ASN A 216 14.16 0.93 -24.17
C ASN A 216 15.08 0.11 -23.24
N HIS A 217 14.50 -0.51 -22.22
CA HIS A 217 15.18 -1.39 -21.28
C HIS A 217 16.39 -0.77 -20.57
N SER A 218 16.34 0.53 -20.25
CA SER A 218 17.36 1.21 -19.44
C SER A 218 16.92 1.37 -17.99
N ASP A 219 17.87 1.45 -17.05
CA ASP A 219 17.57 1.77 -15.64
C ASP A 219 16.69 3.01 -15.50
N GLU A 220 16.95 4.05 -16.29
CA GLU A 220 16.14 5.26 -16.34
C GLU A 220 14.68 4.94 -16.70
N SER A 221 14.43 4.15 -17.75
CA SER A 221 13.07 3.78 -18.14
C SER A 221 12.33 3.02 -17.04
N TYR A 222 13.01 2.08 -16.35
CA TYR A 222 12.39 1.33 -15.25
C TYR A 222 12.18 2.17 -14.00
N ILE A 223 13.05 3.15 -13.70
CA ILE A 223 12.82 4.12 -12.62
C ILE A 223 11.54 4.91 -12.90
N TYR A 224 11.39 5.46 -14.10
CA TYR A 224 10.18 6.19 -14.48
C TYR A 224 8.94 5.30 -14.38
N GLY A 225 8.99 4.11 -14.97
CA GLY A 225 7.86 3.18 -14.93
C GLY A 225 7.52 2.72 -13.51
N GLY A 226 8.50 2.55 -12.64
CA GLY A 226 8.30 2.25 -11.22
C GLY A 226 7.57 3.36 -10.46
N VAL A 227 7.93 4.63 -10.70
CA VAL A 227 7.24 5.78 -10.08
C VAL A 227 5.81 5.93 -10.64
N ILE A 228 5.59 5.64 -11.93
CA ILE A 228 4.24 5.61 -12.52
C ILE A 228 3.40 4.52 -11.87
N LEU A 229 3.95 3.31 -11.71
CA LEU A 229 3.28 2.19 -11.03
C LEU A 229 2.91 2.57 -9.58
N ALA A 230 3.83 3.17 -8.83
CA ALA A 230 3.57 3.63 -7.47
C ALA A 230 2.44 4.67 -7.41
N LEU A 231 2.38 5.61 -8.36
CA LEU A 231 1.27 6.56 -8.46
C LEU A 231 -0.06 5.87 -8.78
N MET A 232 -0.07 4.96 -9.77
CA MET A 232 -1.25 4.22 -10.19
C MET A 232 -1.83 3.39 -9.04
N GLU A 233 -0.98 2.74 -8.25
CA GLU A 233 -1.38 2.01 -7.04
C GLU A 233 -1.90 2.96 -5.95
N LEU A 234 -1.25 4.12 -5.75
CA LEU A 234 -1.64 5.06 -4.70
C LEU A 234 -2.99 5.77 -5.01
N TYR A 235 -3.21 6.17 -6.26
CA TYR A 235 -4.39 6.92 -6.66
C TYR A 235 -5.45 6.07 -7.36
N ASP A 236 -5.22 4.77 -7.57
CA ASP A 236 -6.13 3.83 -8.23
C ASP A 236 -6.60 4.36 -9.59
N PHE A 237 -5.69 4.38 -10.56
CA PHE A 237 -5.93 4.79 -11.94
C PHE A 237 -5.05 3.99 -12.92
N ASN A 238 -5.35 4.09 -14.22
CA ASN A 238 -4.64 3.34 -15.27
C ASN A 238 -3.75 4.23 -16.16
N GLU A 239 -3.03 3.64 -17.09
CA GLU A 239 -2.11 4.31 -18.01
C GLU A 239 -2.79 5.37 -18.89
N GLN A 240 -4.05 5.16 -19.29
CA GLN A 240 -4.80 6.14 -20.06
C GLN A 240 -5.10 7.38 -19.23
N ASP A 241 -5.49 7.19 -17.97
CA ASP A 241 -5.70 8.30 -17.05
C ASP A 241 -4.38 9.05 -16.76
N PHE A 242 -3.24 8.35 -16.68
CA PHE A 242 -1.91 9.00 -16.59
C PHE A 242 -1.68 9.97 -17.76
N ILE A 243 -1.88 9.49 -18.99
CA ILE A 243 -1.69 10.28 -20.22
C ILE A 243 -2.60 11.51 -20.22
N ARG A 244 -3.86 11.34 -19.81
CA ARG A 244 -4.84 12.43 -19.76
C ARG A 244 -4.49 13.48 -18.70
N VAL A 245 -4.01 13.07 -17.52
CA VAL A 245 -3.52 14.02 -16.51
C VAL A 245 -2.28 14.74 -17.00
N TRP A 246 -1.34 14.03 -17.62
CA TRP A 246 -0.12 14.62 -18.18
C TRP A 246 -0.45 15.75 -19.15
N ASN A 247 -1.39 15.51 -20.07
CA ASN A 247 -1.88 16.48 -21.05
C ASN A 247 -2.84 17.55 -20.49
N ALA A 248 -3.03 17.60 -19.17
CA ALA A 248 -3.95 18.52 -18.48
C ALA A 248 -5.42 18.39 -18.91
N GLU A 249 -5.84 17.23 -19.41
CA GLU A 249 -7.23 16.95 -19.81
C GLU A 249 -8.13 16.65 -18.60
N ILE A 250 -7.57 16.02 -17.58
CA ILE A 250 -8.25 15.70 -16.32
C ILE A 250 -7.35 15.97 -15.11
N GLU A 251 -7.97 16.05 -13.95
CA GLU A 251 -7.31 15.87 -12.67
C GLU A 251 -7.83 14.60 -12.00
N ILE A 252 -6.95 13.83 -11.36
CA ILE A 252 -7.35 12.63 -10.63
C ILE A 252 -7.43 12.94 -9.14
N LYS A 253 -8.62 12.79 -8.58
CA LYS A 253 -8.81 12.81 -7.13
C LYS A 253 -8.35 11.46 -6.55
N HIS A 254 -7.66 11.51 -5.41
CA HIS A 254 -7.34 10.32 -4.63
C HIS A 254 -8.62 9.53 -4.30
N PRO A 255 -8.61 8.18 -4.24
CA PRO A 255 -9.81 7.36 -4.03
C PRO A 255 -10.64 7.75 -2.81
N ILE A 256 -9.99 8.12 -1.70
CA ILE A 256 -10.69 8.65 -0.50
C ILE A 256 -11.60 9.87 -0.80
N LYS A 257 -11.31 10.64 -1.86
CA LYS A 257 -12.09 11.82 -2.27
C LYS A 257 -13.14 11.53 -3.33
N ARG A 258 -13.21 10.31 -3.88
CA ARG A 258 -14.14 9.96 -4.97
C ARG A 258 -15.54 9.58 -4.46
N HIS A 259 -15.64 9.15 -3.20
CA HIS A 259 -16.89 8.69 -2.58
C HIS A 259 -17.58 9.74 -1.69
N HIS A 260 -17.25 11.01 -1.89
CA HIS A 260 -17.84 12.16 -1.16
C HIS A 260 -18.46 13.16 -2.13
#